data_AF-A0A955XUM0-F1
#
_entry.id   AF-A0A955XUM0-F1
#
_cell.length_a   1.000
_cell.length_b   1.000
_cell.length_c   1.000
_cell.angle_alpha   90.00
_cell.angle_beta   90.00
_cell.angle_gamma   90.00
#
_symmetry.space_group_name_H-M   'P 1'
#
loop_
_entity.id
_entity.type
_entity.pdbx_description
1 polymer ?
#
loop_
_entity_poly.entity_id
_entity_poly.type
_entity_poly.pdbx_seq_one_letter_code
_entity_poly.pdbx_strand_id
1 'polypeptide(L)'
;MNTENHIHRSAHDDGGHGHDDGHHVLPLKVYFGVYGALLFLTVATVAVSFAGLGKLAIPVAMAVAVVKAGFVVGYFMHLKYDSRAYSLVFFSSILFVGIFFGITMTDLTTRDQTNREAGNFGFANEQTNLRERERATS
;
A
#
# COMPACT_ATOMS: atom_id res chain seq x y z
N MET A 1 40.10 17.07 -70.36
CA MET A 1 39.97 15.63 -70.11
C MET A 1 39.13 15.48 -68.85
N ASN A 2 37.83 15.26 -69.02
CA ASN A 2 36.85 15.05 -67.95
C ASN A 2 36.11 13.76 -68.34
N THR A 3 36.13 12.74 -67.49
CA THR A 3 35.12 11.67 -67.32
C THR A 3 35.77 10.55 -66.51
N GLU A 4 35.47 10.46 -65.22
CA GLU A 4 35.26 9.18 -64.51
C GLU A 4 34.16 9.40 -63.47
N ASN A 5 32.92 9.46 -63.96
CA ASN A 5 31.70 9.37 -63.15
C ASN A 5 31.29 7.90 -63.16
N HIS A 6 31.92 7.09 -62.30
CA HIS A 6 31.53 5.70 -62.12
C HIS A 6 30.29 5.62 -61.24
N ILE A 7 29.15 5.58 -61.93
CA ILE A 7 27.82 5.37 -61.39
C ILE A 7 27.68 3.87 -61.09
N HIS A 8 27.86 3.46 -59.82
CA HIS A 8 27.41 2.13 -59.39
C HIS A 8 26.02 2.27 -58.76
N ARG A 9 25.05 1.72 -59.50
CA ARG A 9 23.62 1.67 -59.17
C ARG A 9 23.36 0.81 -57.93
N SER A 10 22.43 1.32 -57.13
CA SER A 10 21.43 0.65 -56.30
C SER A 10 21.44 -0.88 -56.25
N ALA A 11 21.77 -1.40 -55.07
CA ALA A 11 21.10 -2.57 -54.51
C ALA A 11 20.87 -2.28 -53.02
N HIS A 12 19.74 -1.63 -52.73
CA HIS A 12 19.11 -1.70 -51.43
C HIS A 12 18.67 -3.16 -51.27
N ASP A 13 19.48 -3.95 -50.58
CA ASP A 13 19.06 -5.27 -50.10
C ASP A 13 18.32 -5.03 -48.79
N ASP A 14 17.01 -4.79 -48.92
CA ASP A 14 16.04 -4.80 -47.83
C ASP A 14 15.90 -6.23 -47.28
N GLY A 15 16.94 -6.70 -46.60
CA GLY A 15 16.91 -7.86 -45.73
C GLY A 15 16.17 -7.48 -44.45
N GLY A 16 14.84 -7.47 -44.54
CA GLY A 16 13.93 -7.29 -43.41
C GLY A 16 14.15 -8.38 -42.36
N HIS A 17 15.05 -8.11 -41.41
CA HIS A 17 15.03 -8.77 -40.12
C HIS A 17 13.83 -8.23 -39.37
N GLY A 18 12.73 -8.99 -39.44
CA GLY A 18 11.54 -8.79 -38.64
C GLY A 18 11.95 -8.70 -37.17
N HIS A 19 11.88 -7.48 -36.64
CA HIS A 19 11.82 -7.24 -35.21
C HIS A 19 10.47 -7.78 -34.74
N ASP A 20 10.39 -9.08 -34.50
CA ASP A 20 9.34 -9.68 -33.67
C ASP A 20 9.64 -9.29 -32.22
N ASP A 21 9.45 -8.01 -31.93
CA ASP A 21 9.36 -7.44 -30.58
C ASP A 21 8.03 -7.93 -29.98
N GLY A 22 7.97 -9.23 -29.71
CA GLY A 22 6.87 -9.89 -29.02
C GLY A 22 6.83 -9.41 -27.58
N HIS A 23 6.35 -8.17 -27.36
CA HIS A 23 5.96 -7.63 -26.08
C HIS A 23 5.13 -8.70 -25.36
N HIS A 24 5.75 -9.42 -24.41
CA HIS A 24 5.08 -10.38 -23.54
C HIS A 24 4.22 -9.62 -22.52
N VAL A 25 3.20 -8.92 -23.02
CA VAL A 25 2.09 -8.43 -22.22
C VAL A 25 1.32 -9.66 -21.75
N LEU A 26 1.18 -9.80 -20.43
CA LEU A 26 0.44 -10.91 -19.84
C LEU A 26 -0.95 -11.01 -20.51
N PRO A 27 -1.41 -12.23 -20.83
CA PRO A 27 -2.66 -12.40 -21.55
C PRO A 27 -3.81 -11.77 -20.75
N LEU A 28 -4.62 -10.95 -21.41
CA LEU A 28 -5.75 -10.21 -20.82
C LEU A 28 -6.67 -11.10 -19.97
N LYS A 29 -6.75 -12.39 -20.32
CA LYS A 29 -7.47 -13.44 -19.60
C LYS A 29 -7.06 -13.57 -18.12
N VAL A 30 -5.79 -13.36 -17.78
CA VAL A 30 -5.30 -13.40 -16.38
C VAL A 30 -5.86 -12.22 -15.59
N TYR A 31 -5.83 -11.00 -16.16
CA TYR A 31 -6.39 -9.82 -15.50
C TYR A 31 -7.89 -9.95 -15.29
N PHE A 32 -8.65 -10.46 -16.26
CA PHE A 32 -10.08 -10.71 -16.09
C PHE A 32 -10.39 -11.78 -15.02
N GLY A 33 -9.55 -12.82 -14.91
CA GLY A 33 -9.67 -13.82 -13.84
C GLY A 33 -9.45 -13.23 -12.45
N VAL A 34 -8.41 -12.42 -12.29
CA VAL A 34 -8.12 -11.73 -11.02
C VAL A 34 -9.18 -10.69 -10.71
N TYR A 35 -9.66 -9.94 -11.71
CA TYR A 35 -10.76 -9.00 -11.57
C TYR A 35 -12.02 -9.67 -11.02
N GLY A 36 -12.39 -10.84 -11.57
CA GLY A 36 -13.50 -11.65 -11.05
C GLY A 36 -13.29 -12.09 -9.61
N ALA A 37 -12.08 -12.55 -9.26
CA ALA A 37 -11.74 -12.93 -7.88
C ALA A 37 -11.84 -11.74 -6.90
N LEU A 38 -11.36 -10.56 -7.31
CA LEU A 38 -11.47 -9.33 -6.50
C LEU A 38 -12.92 -8.87 -6.33
N LEU A 39 -13.74 -9.01 -7.36
CA LEU A 39 -15.17 -8.71 -7.29
C LEU A 39 -15.87 -9.65 -6.30
N PHE A 40 -15.58 -10.95 -6.39
CA PHE A 40 -16.10 -11.95 -5.46
C PHE A 40 -15.68 -11.65 -4.00
N LEU A 41 -14.40 -11.36 -3.76
CA LEU A 41 -13.92 -10.98 -2.42
C LEU A 41 -14.61 -9.72 -1.89
N THR A 42 -14.90 -8.76 -2.78
CA THR A 42 -15.60 -7.51 -2.39
C THR A 42 -17.03 -7.80 -1.97
N VAL A 43 -17.77 -8.62 -2.73
CA VAL A 43 -19.11 -9.07 -2.34
C VAL A 43 -19.05 -9.84 -1.02
N ALA A 44 -18.05 -10.70 -0.83
CA ALA A 44 -17.86 -11.42 0.42
C ALA A 44 -17.64 -10.46 1.61
N THR A 45 -16.85 -9.38 1.44
CA THR A 45 -16.68 -8.35 2.50
C THR A 45 -18.00 -7.67 2.84
N VAL A 46 -18.79 -7.31 1.84
CA VAL A 46 -20.11 -6.69 2.04
C VAL A 46 -21.05 -7.66 2.77
N ALA A 47 -21.07 -8.93 2.38
CA ALA A 47 -21.86 -9.96 3.05
C ALA A 47 -21.45 -10.15 4.52
N VAL A 48 -20.14 -10.20 4.80
CA VAL A 48 -19.57 -10.22 6.17
C VAL A 48 -20.03 -9.00 6.97
N SER A 49 -20.07 -7.81 6.35
CA SER A 49 -20.55 -6.58 7.01
C SER A 49 -22.03 -6.65 7.39
N PHE A 50 -22.86 -7.37 6.63
CA PHE A 50 -24.29 -7.54 6.92
C PHE A 50 -24.60 -8.75 7.81
N ALA A 51 -23.69 -9.71 7.94
CA ALA A 51 -23.88 -10.94 8.69
C ALA A 51 -23.92 -10.77 10.23
N GLY A 52 -23.73 -9.56 10.76
CA GLY A 52 -23.89 -9.29 12.19
C GLY A 52 -22.88 -10.00 13.10
N LEU A 53 -21.65 -10.22 12.62
CA LEU A 53 -20.58 -10.99 13.28
C LEU A 53 -20.06 -10.39 14.60
N GLY A 54 -20.64 -9.28 15.07
CA GLY A 54 -20.28 -8.62 16.33
C GLY A 54 -18.78 -8.34 16.43
N LYS A 55 -18.13 -8.86 17.47
CA LYS A 55 -16.69 -8.69 17.74
C LYS A 55 -15.78 -9.32 16.67
N LEU A 56 -16.28 -10.30 15.91
CA LEU A 56 -15.51 -10.96 14.84
C LEU A 56 -15.55 -10.20 13.50
N ALA A 57 -16.41 -9.19 13.35
CA ALA A 57 -16.53 -8.44 12.10
C ALA A 57 -15.20 -7.79 11.67
N ILE A 58 -14.49 -7.16 12.63
CA ILE A 58 -13.22 -6.47 12.35
C ILE A 58 -12.10 -7.45 11.94
N PRO A 59 -11.79 -8.52 12.70
CA PRO A 59 -10.79 -9.50 12.29
C PRO A 59 -11.08 -10.14 10.92
N VAL A 60 -12.34 -10.49 10.65
CA VAL A 60 -12.73 -11.11 9.37
C VAL A 60 -12.59 -10.11 8.22
N ALA A 61 -13.04 -8.86 8.40
CA ALA A 61 -12.88 -7.82 7.39
C ALA A 61 -11.39 -7.54 7.09
N MET A 62 -10.54 -7.51 8.11
CA MET A 62 -9.09 -7.36 7.94
C MET A 62 -8.48 -8.54 7.19
N ALA A 63 -8.87 -9.78 7.50
CA ALA A 63 -8.39 -10.96 6.80
C ALA A 63 -8.75 -10.91 5.30
N VAL A 64 -10.00 -10.60 4.96
CA VAL A 64 -10.43 -10.48 3.56
C VAL A 64 -9.70 -9.33 2.85
N ALA A 65 -9.49 -8.20 3.53
CA ALA A 65 -8.73 -7.07 3.00
C ALA A 65 -7.28 -7.45 2.67
N VAL A 66 -6.59 -8.21 3.54
CA VAL A 66 -5.22 -8.69 3.30
C VAL A 66 -5.17 -9.64 2.11
N VAL A 67 -6.12 -10.57 1.99
CA VAL A 67 -6.19 -11.47 0.82
C VAL A 67 -6.39 -10.66 -0.46
N LYS A 68 -7.32 -9.69 -0.45
CA LYS A 68 -7.56 -8.78 -1.60
C LYS A 68 -6.28 -8.03 -1.99
N ALA A 69 -5.59 -7.45 -1.01
CA ALA A 69 -4.32 -6.75 -1.24
C ALA A 69 -3.25 -7.67 -1.84
N GLY A 70 -3.18 -8.93 -1.38
CA GLY A 70 -2.28 -9.94 -1.94
C GLY A 70 -2.53 -10.23 -3.42
N PHE A 71 -3.80 -10.33 -3.85
CA PHE A 71 -4.14 -10.47 -5.28
C PHE A 71 -3.74 -9.23 -6.08
N VAL A 72 -3.97 -8.03 -5.54
CA VAL A 72 -3.57 -6.78 -6.21
C VAL A 72 -2.05 -6.72 -6.40
N VAL A 73 -1.28 -6.95 -5.35
CA VAL A 73 0.19 -6.90 -5.41
C VAL A 73 0.75 -8.02 -6.30
N GLY A 74 0.23 -9.24 -6.16
CA GLY A 74 0.74 -10.38 -6.93
C GLY A 74 0.52 -10.25 -8.43
N TYR A 75 -0.63 -9.75 -8.87
CA TYR A 75 -1.04 -9.76 -10.28
C TYR A 75 -1.02 -8.38 -10.94
N PHE A 76 -1.53 -7.33 -10.28
CA PHE A 76 -1.58 -5.98 -10.88
C PHE A 76 -0.27 -5.20 -10.73
N MET A 77 0.49 -5.43 -9.66
CA MET A 77 1.84 -4.86 -9.53
C MET A 77 2.92 -5.74 -10.20
N HIS A 78 2.52 -6.76 -10.97
CA HIS A 78 3.42 -7.68 -11.65
C HIS A 78 4.45 -8.40 -10.75
N LEU A 79 4.28 -8.37 -9.42
CA LEU A 79 5.28 -8.92 -8.50
C LEU A 79 5.58 -10.41 -8.73
N LYS A 80 4.58 -11.15 -9.24
CA LYS A 80 4.72 -12.56 -9.59
C LYS A 80 5.43 -12.82 -10.93
N TYR A 81 5.41 -11.84 -11.84
CA TYR A 81 5.85 -12.00 -13.23
C TYR A 81 7.13 -11.23 -13.56
N ASP A 82 7.49 -10.25 -12.73
CA ASP A 82 8.63 -9.36 -12.92
C ASP A 82 9.84 -9.75 -12.05
N SER A 83 10.93 -9.00 -12.14
CA SER A 83 12.20 -9.28 -11.48
C SER A 83 12.09 -9.39 -9.94
N ARG A 84 12.86 -10.31 -9.35
CA ARG A 84 12.90 -10.56 -7.89
C ARG A 84 13.26 -9.31 -7.06
N ALA A 85 13.88 -8.30 -7.68
CA ALA A 85 14.22 -7.04 -7.06
C ALA A 85 12.96 -6.28 -6.56
N TYR A 86 11.87 -6.26 -7.35
CA TYR A 86 10.63 -5.60 -6.94
C TYR A 86 9.97 -6.29 -5.74
N SER A 87 10.05 -7.63 -5.69
CA SER A 87 9.57 -8.41 -4.55
C SER A 87 10.34 -8.07 -3.27
N LEU A 88 11.68 -7.98 -3.35
CA LEU A 88 12.52 -7.59 -2.21
C LEU A 88 12.20 -6.17 -1.72
N VAL A 89 12.05 -5.20 -2.62
CA VAL A 89 11.68 -3.82 -2.27
C VAL A 89 10.30 -3.77 -1.62
N PHE A 90 9.33 -4.54 -2.11
CA PHE A 90 7.99 -4.62 -1.53
C PHE A 90 8.01 -5.21 -0.10
N PHE A 91 8.72 -6.31 0.13
CA PHE A 91 8.83 -6.86 1.49
C PHE A 91 9.60 -5.93 2.42
N SER A 92 10.64 -5.25 1.92
CA SER A 92 11.36 -4.23 2.68
C SER A 92 10.47 -3.06 3.07
N SER A 93 9.59 -2.59 2.17
CA SER A 93 8.66 -1.50 2.47
C SER A 93 7.60 -1.92 3.48
N ILE A 94 7.02 -3.13 3.36
CA ILE A 94 6.10 -3.70 4.36
C ILE A 94 6.78 -3.77 5.74
N LEU A 95 8.03 -4.24 5.80
CA LEU A 95 8.79 -4.29 7.05
C LEU A 95 8.98 -2.90 7.66
N PHE A 96 9.40 -1.92 6.85
CA PHE A 96 9.57 -0.54 7.30
C PHE A 96 8.26 0.10 7.79
N VAL A 97 7.15 -0.14 7.09
CA VAL A 97 5.82 0.32 7.52
C VAL A 97 5.43 -0.34 8.85
N GLY A 98 5.70 -1.63 9.02
CA GLY A 98 5.46 -2.34 10.28
C GLY A 98 6.26 -1.74 11.44
N ILE A 99 7.55 -1.46 11.22
CA ILE A 99 8.42 -0.80 12.21
C ILE A 99 7.90 0.61 12.53
N PHE A 100 7.57 1.40 11.51
CA PHE A 100 7.02 2.75 11.66
C PHE A 100 5.74 2.74 12.51
N PHE A 101 4.76 1.91 12.16
CA PHE A 101 3.52 1.78 12.93
C PHE A 101 3.77 1.30 14.36
N GLY A 102 4.71 0.38 14.56
CA GLY A 102 5.12 -0.10 15.89
C GLY A 102 5.64 1.05 16.75
N ILE A 103 6.60 1.82 16.24
CA ILE A 103 7.17 2.99 16.95
C ILE A 103 6.09 4.05 17.19
N THR A 104 5.26 4.36 16.18
CA THR A 104 4.18 5.35 16.32
C THR A 104 3.16 4.92 17.38
N MET A 105 2.76 3.65 17.45
CA MET A 105 1.86 3.17 18.50
C MET A 105 2.49 3.26 19.89
N THR A 106 3.78 2.95 20.02
CA THR A 106 4.51 3.14 21.27
C THR A 106 4.57 4.62 21.68
N ASP A 107 4.86 5.53 20.74
CA ASP A 107 4.89 6.98 20.98
C ASP A 107 3.50 7.49 21.42
N LEU A 108 2.45 7.15 20.67
CA LEU A 108 1.07 7.56 20.99
C LEU A 108 0.62 7.06 22.36
N THR A 109 0.94 5.82 22.71
CA THR A 109 0.60 5.25 24.03
C THR A 109 1.33 5.97 25.16
N THR A 110 2.62 6.29 24.96
CA THR A 110 3.43 7.01 25.94
C THR A 110 2.96 8.47 26.11
N ARG A 111 2.50 9.09 25.02
CA ARG A 111 1.94 10.45 25.04
C ARG A 111 0.56 10.51 25.68
N ASP A 112 -0.28 9.50 25.49
CA ASP A 112 -1.58 9.41 26.20
C ASP A 112 -1.38 9.39 27.72
N GLN A 113 -0.40 8.60 28.19
CA GLN A 113 -0.07 8.51 29.62
C GLN A 113 0.41 9.84 30.19
N THR A 114 1.38 10.48 29.54
CA THR A 114 1.93 11.76 30.00
C THR A 114 0.91 12.91 29.93
N ASN A 115 0.06 12.96 28.89
CA ASN A 115 -0.99 13.96 28.77
C ASN A 115 -2.10 13.80 29.82
N ARG A 116 -2.45 12.56 30.19
CA ARG A 116 -3.40 12.29 31.28
C ARG A 116 -2.87 12.76 32.63
N GLU A 117 -1.60 12.52 32.90
CA GLU A 117 -0.94 12.96 34.13
C GLU A 117 -0.87 14.49 34.21
N ALA A 118 -0.42 15.15 33.13
CA ALA A 118 -0.36 16.61 33.06
C ALA A 118 -1.74 17.28 33.26
N GLY A 119 -2.80 16.71 32.68
CA GLY A 119 -4.17 17.15 32.93
C GLY A 119 -4.54 17.03 34.41
N ASN A 120 -4.28 15.86 35.01
CA ASN A 120 -4.61 15.61 36.41
C ASN A 120 -3.87 16.56 37.38
N PHE A 121 -2.60 16.87 37.10
CA PHE A 121 -1.84 17.86 37.87
C PHE A 121 -2.37 19.29 37.67
N GLY A 122 -2.79 19.66 36.46
CA GLY A 122 -3.42 20.95 36.19
C GLY A 122 -4.71 21.15 37.00
N PHE A 123 -5.59 20.13 37.02
CA PHE A 123 -6.83 20.18 37.79
C PHE A 123 -6.60 20.21 39.30
N ALA A 124 -5.61 19.47 39.79
CA ALA A 124 -5.26 19.47 41.21
C ALA A 124 -4.77 20.84 41.68
N ASN A 125 -3.90 21.49 40.90
CA ASN A 125 -3.36 22.82 41.21
C ASN A 125 -4.44 23.92 41.15
N GLU A 126 -5.43 23.78 40.27
CA GLU A 126 -6.53 24.74 40.20
C GLU A 126 -7.44 24.64 41.43
N GLN A 127 -7.73 23.42 41.90
CA GLN A 127 -8.50 23.22 43.13
C GLN A 127 -7.80 23.79 44.37
N THR A 128 -6.48 23.65 44.48
CA THR A 128 -5.73 24.22 45.61
C THR A 128 -5.78 25.74 45.59
N ASN A 129 -5.59 26.35 44.42
CA ASN A 129 -5.64 27.80 44.27
C ASN A 129 -7.03 28.35 44.57
N LEU A 130 -8.11 27.67 44.17
CA LEU A 130 -9.48 28.08 44.48
C LEU A 130 -9.76 28.05 45.99
N ARG A 131 -9.33 26.99 46.68
CA ARG A 131 -9.46 26.88 48.14
C ARG A 131 -8.68 27.95 48.90
N GLU A 132 -7.51 28.33 48.39
CA GLU A 132 -6.72 29.42 48.96
C GLU A 132 -7.41 30.79 48.79
N ARG A 133 -8.05 31.01 47.63
CA ARG A 133 -8.82 32.25 47.37
C ARG A 133 -10.08 32.33 48.22
N GLU A 134 -10.78 31.21 48.43
CA GLU A 134 -11.93 31.13 49.32
C GLU A 134 -11.53 31.46 50.78
N ARG A 135 -10.38 30.95 51.24
CA ARG A 135 -9.85 31.26 52.58
C ARG A 135 -9.39 32.71 52.75
N ALA A 136 -8.93 33.36 51.68
CA ALA A 136 -8.49 34.75 51.72
C ALA A 136 -9.66 35.76 51.69
N THR A 137 -10.88 35.31 51.41
CA THR A 137 -12.07 36.16 51.28
C THR A 137 -13.11 35.96 52.39
N SER A 138 -12.87 35.03 53.31
CA SER A 138 -13.65 34.74 54.53
C SER A 138 -12.97 35.29 55.78
#